data_AF-A0A960VA93-F1
#
_entry.id   AF-A0A960VA93-F1
#
_cell.length_a   1.000
_cell.length_b   1.000
_cell.length_c   1.000
_cell.angle_alpha   90.00
_cell.angle_beta   90.00
_cell.angle_gamma   90.00
#
_symmetry.space_group_name_H-M   'P 1'
#
loop_
_entity.id
_entity.type
_entity.pdbx_description
1 polymer ?
#
loop_
_entity_poly.entity_id
_entity_poly.type
_entity_poly.pdbx_seq_one_letter_code
_entity_poly.pdbx_strand_id
1 'polypeptide(L)'
;AGVGIDLTQTAKEFSSLDSFEGRSWLVNKQGIIQISNEKSEIGTKADKIFPIEIMDLLTKENESTPKVLDAISGNKEMYYAIHLLKEEDWFVVYEVSTGMVTKPLITIKLITLISGLLSTIFAILIFSYISNRVAKPIKNLTHVANKIATEGNLDIAINIKQSNEIGKLAKSFQMMTKHLKELYESLEQKVKDRTRELQLTLDDVRKLKEQQDGDYFLTSLLIKPLTYKHQFQENITVNFLVDEKKKFHFKKRDHEIGGDICIVDEITLEDKSYTVYLNADAMGKSIQGAGGVIAMGVVFKSILNRTKIISGHDLVSPERWLKNSFLELQDVFESFDGSMLISLVLGLLDNNTGFNLFINAEHPNPVLYRDGVASFLEPQLNMYKVGTKGFKGGLNLNGIKMQEGDIFIIGSDGKDDIKTREGELNFDENLFLDFVKKGEGEIERIKNKIYEFYEITDDFSLLSVKFSPPAKANHPSIKEYLEISKELLKGNDWKGAEKTLLEAHKVNSKNSSVIKSLINLYRKQNNILKTAEFCEKLSILEPWSDDLLFDTSLYYYKSGNFERSIDFLERLRLRRPTSVRVLNFYTEIYIHKQNFRMALKFNNKALKYEPENEKALKMKTIIEGELEDLS
;
A
#
# COMPACT_ATOMS: atom_id res chain seq x y z
N ALA A 1 -140.49 -37.01 48.92
CA ALA A 1 -139.61 -38.16 48.67
C ALA A 1 -138.22 -37.75 49.14
N GLY A 2 -137.79 -38.26 50.30
CA GLY A 2 -136.45 -37.98 50.81
C GLY A 2 -135.43 -38.85 50.09
N VAL A 3 -134.38 -38.23 49.56
CA VAL A 3 -133.13 -38.90 49.20
C VAL A 3 -132.18 -38.62 50.36
N GLY A 4 -132.01 -39.60 51.24
CA GLY A 4 -131.06 -39.49 52.35
C GLY A 4 -129.64 -39.54 51.81
N ILE A 5 -128.89 -38.44 51.93
CA ILE A 5 -127.45 -38.42 51.72
C ILE A 5 -126.80 -39.11 52.93
N ASP A 6 -126.09 -40.21 52.68
CA ASP A 6 -125.31 -40.90 53.71
C ASP A 6 -124.06 -40.08 54.03
N LEU A 7 -124.17 -39.23 55.07
CA LEU A 7 -123.08 -38.38 55.58
C LEU A 7 -121.78 -39.17 55.85
N THR A 8 -121.88 -40.47 56.12
CA THR A 8 -120.72 -41.33 56.36
C THR A 8 -119.93 -41.63 55.08
N GLN A 9 -120.60 -41.71 53.92
CA GLN A 9 -119.95 -41.93 52.63
C GLN A 9 -119.29 -40.65 52.13
N THR A 10 -119.98 -39.50 52.26
CA THR A 10 -119.45 -38.18 51.88
C THR A 10 -118.22 -37.81 52.70
N ALA A 11 -118.20 -38.10 54.01
CA ALA A 11 -117.01 -37.91 54.84
C ALA A 11 -115.80 -38.73 54.37
N LYS A 12 -116.03 -39.93 53.84
CA LYS A 12 -114.97 -40.83 53.37
C LYS A 12 -114.35 -40.34 52.05
N GLU A 13 -115.18 -39.87 51.11
CA GLU A 13 -114.71 -39.25 49.87
C GLU A 13 -113.96 -37.94 50.16
N PHE A 14 -114.46 -37.13 51.10
CA PHE A 14 -113.79 -35.90 51.54
C PHE A 14 -112.42 -36.16 52.17
N SER A 15 -112.29 -37.21 52.99
CA SER A 15 -111.00 -37.61 53.55
C SER A 15 -109.99 -38.10 52.52
N SER A 16 -110.44 -38.51 51.33
CA SER A 16 -109.57 -38.94 50.24
C SER A 16 -109.00 -37.78 49.41
N LEU A 17 -109.50 -36.55 49.61
CA LEU A 17 -108.99 -35.32 48.99
C LEU A 17 -107.75 -34.75 49.70
N ASP A 18 -107.36 -35.33 50.84
CA ASP A 18 -106.17 -34.96 51.60
C ASP A 18 -104.88 -35.47 50.92
N SER A 19 -104.52 -34.76 49.86
CA SER A 19 -103.16 -34.79 49.32
C SER A 19 -102.20 -34.00 50.25
N PHE A 20 -100.90 -34.30 50.21
CA PHE A 20 -99.86 -33.57 50.98
C PHE A 20 -99.92 -33.63 52.52
N GLU A 21 -100.52 -34.68 53.12
CA GLU A 21 -100.76 -34.77 54.57
C GLU A 21 -101.53 -33.57 55.16
N GLY A 22 -102.26 -32.85 54.30
CA GLY A 22 -103.16 -31.82 54.76
C GLY A 22 -104.39 -32.42 55.42
N ARG A 23 -105.12 -31.58 56.14
CA ARG A 23 -106.39 -31.95 56.78
C ARG A 23 -107.49 -31.07 56.22
N SER A 24 -108.59 -31.69 55.79
CA SER A 24 -109.77 -30.99 55.31
C SER A 24 -110.90 -31.05 56.32
N TRP A 25 -111.60 -29.93 56.51
CA TRP A 25 -112.83 -29.83 57.27
C TRP A 25 -113.93 -29.17 56.46
N LEU A 26 -115.16 -29.51 56.83
CA LEU A 26 -116.37 -28.91 56.30
C LEU A 26 -117.19 -28.40 57.49
N VAL A 27 -117.29 -27.07 57.61
CA VAL A 27 -117.79 -26.38 58.81
C VAL A 27 -119.02 -25.56 58.44
N ASN A 28 -120.14 -25.71 59.15
CA ASN A 28 -121.33 -24.93 58.87
C ASN A 28 -121.22 -23.47 59.38
N LYS A 29 -122.16 -22.62 58.97
CA LYS A 29 -122.23 -21.20 59.39
C LYS A 29 -122.34 -20.96 60.89
N GLN A 30 -122.79 -21.94 61.68
CA GLN A 30 -122.81 -21.87 63.14
C GLN A 30 -121.45 -22.24 63.77
N GLY A 31 -120.43 -22.52 62.97
CA GLY A 31 -119.11 -22.93 63.41
C GLY A 31 -119.07 -24.36 63.95
N ILE A 32 -119.96 -25.24 63.48
CA ILE A 32 -119.98 -26.67 63.85
C ILE A 32 -119.39 -27.48 62.70
N ILE A 33 -118.45 -28.36 63.04
CA ILE A 33 -117.79 -29.25 62.09
C ILE A 33 -118.79 -30.33 61.67
N GLN A 34 -119.11 -30.38 60.37
CA GLN A 34 -119.99 -31.38 59.78
C GLN A 34 -119.20 -32.57 59.25
N ILE A 35 -118.01 -32.31 58.69
CA ILE A 35 -117.12 -33.34 58.17
C ILE A 35 -115.70 -33.01 58.61
N SER A 36 -115.00 -34.02 59.12
CA SER A 36 -113.56 -34.02 59.43
C SER A 36 -113.00 -35.41 59.17
N ASN A 37 -111.70 -35.51 58.93
CA ASN A 37 -110.97 -36.76 58.95
C ASN A 37 -111.00 -37.47 60.30
N GLU A 38 -111.04 -36.72 61.40
CA GLU A 38 -111.09 -37.29 62.75
C GLU A 38 -112.56 -37.34 63.23
N LYS A 39 -113.12 -38.55 63.32
CA LYS A 39 -114.53 -38.75 63.73
C LYS A 39 -114.90 -38.08 65.06
N SER A 40 -113.94 -37.89 65.97
CA SER A 40 -114.13 -37.20 67.26
C SER A 40 -114.43 -35.70 67.13
N GLU A 41 -114.13 -35.10 65.98
CA GLU A 41 -114.30 -33.66 65.74
C GLU A 41 -115.67 -33.33 65.13
N ILE A 42 -116.33 -34.31 64.49
CA ILE A 42 -117.65 -34.13 63.89
C ILE A 42 -118.68 -33.81 64.97
N GLY A 43 -119.43 -32.72 64.79
CA GLY A 43 -120.41 -32.20 65.75
C GLY A 43 -119.82 -31.30 66.84
N THR A 44 -118.50 -31.10 66.87
CA THR A 44 -117.84 -30.15 67.79
C THR A 44 -117.78 -28.73 67.21
N LYS A 45 -117.61 -27.73 68.09
CA LYS A 45 -117.38 -26.36 67.64
C LYS A 45 -115.96 -26.19 67.09
N ALA A 46 -115.86 -25.50 65.97
CA ALA A 46 -114.65 -25.21 65.22
C ALA A 46 -113.63 -24.36 66.01
N ASP A 47 -114.07 -23.62 67.03
CA ASP A 47 -113.24 -22.80 67.91
C ASP A 47 -112.19 -23.58 68.73
N LYS A 48 -112.41 -24.90 68.91
CA LYS A 48 -111.46 -25.78 69.59
C LYS A 48 -110.35 -26.29 68.68
N ILE A 49 -110.52 -26.19 67.36
CA ILE A 49 -109.62 -26.81 66.37
C ILE A 49 -108.84 -25.73 65.62
N PHE A 50 -109.53 -24.66 65.22
CA PHE A 50 -108.93 -23.62 64.41
C PHE A 50 -108.45 -22.43 65.26
N PRO A 51 -107.31 -21.81 64.89
CA PRO A 51 -106.87 -20.55 65.46
C PRO A 51 -107.91 -19.44 65.33
N ILE A 52 -107.84 -18.42 66.20
CA ILE A 52 -108.77 -17.29 66.22
C ILE A 52 -108.84 -16.58 64.87
N GLU A 53 -107.73 -16.49 64.14
CA GLU A 53 -107.66 -15.84 62.83
C GLU A 53 -108.52 -16.56 61.79
N ILE A 54 -108.55 -17.89 61.85
CA ILE A 54 -109.37 -18.74 60.96
C ILE A 54 -110.84 -18.67 61.39
N MET A 55 -111.10 -18.63 62.70
CA MET A 55 -112.46 -18.51 63.24
C MET A 55 -113.14 -17.17 62.90
N ASP A 56 -112.39 -16.07 62.87
CA ASP A 56 -112.94 -14.76 62.51
C ASP A 56 -113.44 -14.76 61.05
N LEU A 57 -112.74 -15.48 60.16
CA LEU A 57 -113.15 -15.67 58.77
C LEU A 57 -114.36 -16.59 58.64
N LEU A 58 -114.40 -17.70 59.36
CA LEU A 58 -115.55 -18.61 59.35
C LEU A 58 -116.86 -17.95 59.83
N THR A 59 -116.79 -16.85 60.57
CA THR A 59 -117.97 -16.15 61.13
C THR A 59 -118.32 -14.85 60.42
N LYS A 60 -117.36 -14.14 59.83
CA LYS A 60 -117.58 -12.83 59.18
C LYS A 60 -117.55 -12.87 57.66
N GLU A 61 -117.01 -13.93 57.06
CA GLU A 61 -116.81 -14.00 55.60
C GLU A 61 -118.11 -14.39 54.87
N ASN A 62 -118.54 -13.56 53.93
CA ASN A 62 -119.70 -13.81 53.05
C ASN A 62 -119.30 -13.96 51.56
N GLU A 63 -118.01 -13.90 51.25
CA GLU A 63 -117.50 -14.01 49.88
C GLU A 63 -117.04 -15.44 49.55
N SER A 64 -117.41 -15.94 48.36
CA SER A 64 -117.02 -17.28 47.88
C SER A 64 -115.67 -17.30 47.16
N THR A 65 -114.71 -16.47 47.53
CA THR A 65 -113.34 -16.54 46.99
C THR A 65 -112.45 -17.30 47.96
N PRO A 66 -111.67 -18.31 47.51
CA PRO A 66 -110.77 -19.03 48.40
C PRO A 66 -109.70 -18.07 48.94
N LYS A 67 -109.53 -18.02 50.27
CA LYS A 67 -108.48 -17.26 50.95
C LYS A 67 -107.45 -18.22 51.52
N VAL A 68 -106.17 -17.90 51.31
CA VAL A 68 -105.06 -18.65 51.89
C VAL A 68 -104.34 -17.77 52.90
N LEU A 69 -104.16 -18.27 54.11
CA LEU A 69 -103.48 -17.58 55.20
C LEU A 69 -102.47 -18.52 55.85
N ASP A 70 -101.43 -17.95 56.43
CA ASP A 70 -100.59 -18.61 57.39
C ASP A 70 -101.14 -18.37 58.81
N ALA A 71 -101.25 -19.45 59.58
CA ALA A 71 -101.57 -19.37 60.99
C ALA A 71 -100.83 -20.46 61.78
N ILE A 72 -100.69 -20.26 63.09
CA ILE A 72 -100.04 -21.21 63.96
C ILE A 72 -101.09 -22.11 64.58
N SER A 73 -101.09 -23.38 64.18
CA SER A 73 -101.95 -24.41 64.76
C SER A 73 -101.14 -25.24 65.75
N GLY A 74 -101.46 -25.11 67.03
CA GLY A 74 -100.68 -25.68 68.13
C GLY A 74 -99.27 -25.07 68.20
N ASN A 75 -98.29 -25.75 67.59
CA ASN A 75 -96.87 -25.35 67.61
C ASN A 75 -96.20 -25.45 66.22
N LYS A 76 -97.00 -25.52 65.15
CA LYS A 76 -96.53 -25.59 63.77
C LYS A 76 -97.15 -24.46 62.96
N GLU A 77 -96.35 -23.85 62.11
CA GLU A 77 -96.86 -22.96 61.07
C GLU A 77 -97.58 -23.81 60.02
N MET A 78 -98.82 -23.44 59.75
CA MET A 78 -99.69 -24.09 58.79
C MET A 78 -100.22 -23.05 57.82
N TYR A 79 -100.42 -23.45 56.57
CA TYR A 79 -101.22 -22.71 55.62
C TYR A 79 -102.66 -23.24 55.68
N TYR A 80 -103.61 -22.33 55.85
CA TYR A 80 -105.04 -22.60 55.78
C TYR A 80 -105.62 -22.02 54.50
N ALA A 81 -106.31 -22.85 53.73
CA ALA A 81 -107.16 -22.43 52.62
C ALA A 81 -108.62 -22.56 53.03
N ILE A 82 -109.37 -21.44 53.03
CA ILE A 82 -110.78 -21.39 53.43
C ILE A 82 -111.63 -20.98 52.24
N HIS A 83 -112.75 -21.67 52.01
CA HIS A 83 -113.68 -21.35 50.93
C HIS A 83 -115.15 -21.59 51.31
N LEU A 84 -116.02 -20.60 51.09
CA LEU A 84 -117.47 -20.68 51.37
C LEU A 84 -118.28 -21.26 50.20
N LEU A 85 -118.98 -22.38 50.44
CA LEU A 85 -119.95 -23.01 49.55
C LEU A 85 -121.32 -22.32 49.68
N LYS A 86 -121.67 -21.51 48.69
CA LYS A 86 -122.86 -20.62 48.69
C LYS A 86 -124.22 -21.33 48.75
N GLU A 87 -124.33 -22.56 48.25
CA GLU A 87 -125.62 -23.27 48.17
C GLU A 87 -126.06 -23.86 49.52
N GLU A 88 -125.10 -24.27 50.37
CA GLU A 88 -125.37 -24.98 51.63
C GLU A 88 -124.90 -24.19 52.88
N ASP A 89 -124.38 -22.96 52.69
CA ASP A 89 -123.86 -22.10 53.77
C ASP A 89 -122.75 -22.78 54.61
N TRP A 90 -121.90 -23.59 53.95
CA TRP A 90 -120.81 -24.36 54.57
C TRP A 90 -119.42 -23.91 54.08
N PHE A 91 -118.41 -23.93 54.95
CA PHE A 91 -117.02 -23.61 54.64
C PHE A 91 -116.18 -24.88 54.49
N VAL A 92 -115.41 -24.96 53.41
CA VAL A 92 -114.30 -25.90 53.25
C VAL A 92 -113.04 -25.25 53.82
N VAL A 93 -112.42 -25.89 54.80
CA VAL A 93 -111.15 -25.46 55.38
C VAL A 93 -110.12 -26.55 55.12
N TYR A 94 -109.00 -26.20 54.51
CA TYR A 94 -107.89 -27.11 54.28
C TYR A 94 -106.62 -26.58 54.94
N GLU A 95 -105.96 -27.39 55.76
CA GLU A 95 -104.74 -27.05 56.47
C GLU A 95 -103.58 -27.88 55.95
N VAL A 96 -102.42 -27.27 55.67
CA VAL A 96 -101.19 -27.98 55.29
C VAL A 96 -99.97 -27.35 55.97
N SER A 97 -99.02 -28.15 56.43
CA SER A 97 -97.83 -27.64 57.13
C SER A 97 -96.85 -26.91 56.21
N THR A 98 -96.38 -25.72 56.61
CA THR A 98 -95.38 -24.94 55.84
C THR A 98 -94.11 -25.75 55.58
N GLY A 99 -93.66 -26.52 56.58
CA GLY A 99 -92.47 -27.37 56.49
C GLY A 99 -92.56 -28.46 55.43
N MET A 100 -93.76 -28.95 55.09
CA MET A 100 -93.94 -29.90 53.98
C MET A 100 -93.75 -29.22 52.62
N VAL A 101 -94.30 -28.02 52.46
CA VAL A 101 -94.19 -27.23 51.22
C VAL A 101 -92.76 -26.75 50.98
N THR A 102 -92.00 -26.44 52.05
CA THR A 102 -90.61 -25.94 51.94
C THR A 102 -89.51 -27.02 51.93
N LYS A 103 -89.83 -28.29 52.26
CA LYS A 103 -88.86 -29.40 52.24
C LYS A 103 -88.04 -29.50 50.94
N PRO A 104 -88.64 -29.43 49.72
CA PRO A 104 -87.89 -29.48 48.46
C PRO A 104 -86.88 -28.34 48.31
N LEU A 105 -87.18 -27.15 48.84
CA LEU A 105 -86.30 -25.97 48.76
C LEU A 105 -85.02 -26.17 49.59
N ILE A 106 -85.12 -26.82 50.75
CA ILE A 106 -83.96 -27.12 51.62
C ILE A 106 -83.02 -28.13 50.94
N THR A 107 -83.58 -29.15 50.27
CA THR A 107 -82.79 -30.15 49.52
C THR A 107 -82.03 -29.50 48.37
N ILE A 108 -82.67 -28.62 47.59
CA ILE A 108 -82.01 -27.89 46.49
C ILE A 108 -80.88 -27.00 47.05
N LYS A 109 -81.14 -26.26 48.15
CA LYS A 109 -80.12 -25.41 48.81
C LYS A 109 -78.88 -26.21 49.21
N LEU A 110 -79.05 -27.39 49.81
CA LEU A 110 -77.95 -28.27 50.21
C LEU A 110 -77.16 -28.79 49.01
N ILE A 111 -77.84 -29.25 47.96
CA ILE A 111 -77.17 -29.74 46.74
C ILE A 111 -76.35 -28.64 46.08
N THR A 112 -76.89 -27.42 45.95
CA THR A 112 -76.18 -26.28 45.36
C THR A 112 -74.99 -25.82 46.21
N LEU A 113 -75.10 -25.84 47.54
CA LEU A 113 -73.98 -25.51 48.44
C LEU A 113 -72.85 -26.54 48.34
N ILE A 114 -73.20 -27.84 48.36
CA ILE A 114 -72.21 -28.92 48.28
C ILE A 114 -71.53 -28.93 46.90
N SER A 115 -72.29 -28.79 45.81
CA SER A 115 -71.73 -28.74 44.46
C SER A 115 -70.82 -27.52 44.27
N GLY A 116 -71.20 -26.36 44.81
CA GLY A 116 -70.36 -25.14 44.81
C GLY A 116 -69.07 -25.29 45.63
N LEU A 117 -69.13 -25.98 46.78
CA LEU A 117 -67.94 -26.26 47.58
C LEU A 117 -66.99 -27.23 46.84
N LEU A 118 -67.54 -28.31 46.27
CA LEU A 118 -66.76 -29.29 45.51
C LEU A 118 -66.11 -28.68 44.27
N SER A 119 -66.82 -27.83 43.52
CA SER A 119 -66.25 -27.15 42.36
C SER A 119 -65.11 -26.21 42.74
N THR A 120 -65.23 -25.54 43.89
CA THR A 120 -64.18 -24.64 44.40
C THR A 120 -62.92 -25.43 44.81
N ILE A 121 -63.10 -26.55 45.52
CA ILE A 121 -61.98 -27.44 45.90
C ILE A 121 -61.30 -28.00 44.65
N PHE A 122 -62.10 -28.45 43.67
CA PHE A 122 -61.58 -28.99 42.42
C PHE A 122 -60.77 -27.94 41.63
N ALA A 123 -61.24 -26.69 41.58
CA ALA A 123 -60.52 -25.58 40.97
C ALA A 123 -59.16 -25.31 41.66
N ILE A 124 -59.11 -25.35 42.99
CA ILE A 124 -57.86 -25.18 43.76
C ILE A 124 -56.87 -26.32 43.46
N LEU A 125 -57.35 -27.56 43.38
CA LEU A 125 -56.51 -28.72 43.05
C LEU A 125 -55.92 -28.63 41.65
N ILE A 126 -56.75 -28.27 40.64
CA ILE A 126 -56.29 -28.05 39.26
C ILE A 126 -55.26 -26.90 39.22
N PHE A 127 -55.55 -25.78 39.88
CA PHE A 127 -54.64 -24.65 39.94
C PHE A 127 -53.29 -25.04 40.55
N SER A 128 -53.30 -25.77 41.67
CA SER A 128 -52.09 -26.28 42.32
C SER A 128 -51.32 -27.25 41.41
N TYR A 129 -52.03 -28.11 40.69
CA TYR A 129 -51.43 -29.04 39.72
C TYR A 129 -50.74 -28.29 38.58
N ILE A 130 -51.43 -27.37 37.90
CA ILE A 130 -50.87 -26.57 36.80
C ILE A 130 -49.70 -25.71 37.29
N SER A 131 -49.87 -25.05 38.43
CA SER A 131 -48.83 -24.19 39.02
C SER A 131 -47.54 -24.97 39.28
N ASN A 132 -47.63 -26.15 39.88
CA ASN A 132 -46.47 -26.94 40.27
C ASN A 132 -45.86 -27.76 39.13
N ARG A 133 -46.67 -28.26 38.18
CA ARG A 133 -46.20 -29.16 37.11
C ARG A 133 -45.90 -28.45 35.80
N VAL A 134 -46.41 -27.23 35.58
CA VAL A 134 -46.24 -26.49 34.33
C VAL A 134 -45.64 -25.12 34.58
N ALA A 135 -46.32 -24.25 35.35
CA ALA A 135 -45.94 -22.84 35.46
C ALA A 135 -44.58 -22.65 36.18
N LYS A 136 -44.35 -23.32 37.31
CA LYS A 136 -43.09 -23.22 38.07
C LYS A 136 -41.87 -23.69 37.26
N PRO A 137 -41.87 -24.87 36.62
CA PRO A 137 -40.75 -25.30 35.76
C PRO A 137 -40.47 -24.36 34.59
N ILE A 138 -41.50 -23.87 33.90
CA ILE A 138 -41.33 -22.92 32.78
C ILE A 138 -40.72 -21.61 33.30
N LYS A 139 -41.26 -21.05 34.39
CA LYS A 139 -40.72 -19.84 35.00
C LYS A 139 -39.25 -20.01 35.42
N ASN A 140 -38.86 -21.19 35.90
CA ASN A 140 -37.48 -21.49 36.23
C ASN A 140 -36.59 -21.52 34.97
N LEU A 141 -37.01 -22.19 33.89
CA LEU A 141 -36.28 -22.17 32.61
C LEU A 141 -36.15 -20.75 32.04
N THR A 142 -37.22 -19.95 32.09
CA THR A 142 -37.18 -18.55 31.66
C THR A 142 -36.20 -17.73 32.50
N HIS A 143 -36.16 -17.95 33.81
CA HIS A 143 -35.20 -17.29 34.70
C HIS A 143 -33.75 -17.66 34.36
N VAL A 144 -33.47 -18.94 34.12
CA VAL A 144 -32.13 -19.40 33.70
C VAL A 144 -31.75 -18.81 32.34
N ALA A 145 -32.68 -18.80 31.37
CA ALA A 145 -32.43 -18.22 30.06
C ALA A 145 -32.15 -16.71 30.13
N ASN A 146 -32.91 -15.96 30.93
CA ASN A 146 -32.66 -14.54 31.16
C ASN A 146 -31.29 -14.31 31.78
N LYS A 147 -30.90 -15.10 32.79
CA LYS A 147 -29.56 -15.00 33.39
C LYS A 147 -28.44 -15.27 32.39
N ILE A 148 -28.57 -16.27 31.54
CA ILE A 148 -27.60 -16.52 30.46
C ILE A 148 -27.53 -15.31 29.51
N ALA A 149 -28.68 -14.74 29.14
CA ALA A 149 -28.75 -13.60 28.22
C ALA A 149 -28.19 -12.29 28.80
N THR A 150 -28.41 -12.01 30.09
CA THR A 150 -27.98 -10.76 30.73
C THR A 150 -26.59 -10.83 31.35
N GLU A 151 -26.25 -11.96 31.99
CA GLU A 151 -25.02 -12.11 32.76
C GLU A 151 -23.97 -12.96 32.02
N GLY A 152 -24.34 -13.65 30.94
CA GLY A 152 -23.43 -14.58 30.24
C GLY A 152 -23.05 -15.83 31.05
N ASN A 153 -23.71 -16.07 32.18
CA ASN A 153 -23.36 -17.15 33.11
C ASN A 153 -23.91 -18.51 32.63
N LEU A 154 -23.02 -19.35 32.10
CA LEU A 154 -23.34 -20.70 31.58
C LEU A 154 -23.25 -21.81 32.64
N ASP A 155 -22.86 -21.50 33.89
CA ASP A 155 -22.66 -22.47 34.98
C ASP A 155 -23.92 -22.74 35.82
N ILE A 156 -25.10 -22.42 35.29
CA ILE A 156 -26.36 -22.55 36.02
C ILE A 156 -26.95 -23.96 35.83
N ALA A 157 -27.05 -24.71 36.94
CA ALA A 157 -27.64 -26.04 36.92
C ALA A 157 -29.17 -26.01 36.74
N ILE A 158 -29.67 -26.71 35.72
CA ILE A 158 -31.11 -26.83 35.45
C ILE A 158 -31.66 -28.08 36.13
N ASN A 159 -32.17 -27.91 37.36
CA ASN A 159 -32.72 -29.00 38.15
C ASN A 159 -34.22 -29.17 37.90
N ILE A 160 -34.58 -29.85 36.81
CA ILE A 160 -35.96 -30.16 36.44
C ILE A 160 -36.14 -31.68 36.37
N LYS A 161 -36.90 -32.24 37.32
CA LYS A 161 -37.10 -33.70 37.48
C LYS A 161 -38.30 -34.27 36.72
N GLN A 162 -39.03 -33.46 35.93
CA GLN A 162 -40.19 -33.96 35.19
C GLN A 162 -39.77 -34.85 34.01
N SER A 163 -40.56 -35.87 33.70
CA SER A 163 -40.32 -36.83 32.60
C SER A 163 -41.16 -36.54 31.34
N ASN A 164 -41.87 -35.41 31.30
CA ASN A 164 -42.72 -34.96 30.19
C ASN A 164 -41.95 -34.05 29.21
N GLU A 165 -42.67 -33.35 28.33
CA GLU A 165 -42.15 -32.42 27.32
C GLU A 165 -41.31 -31.30 27.94
N ILE A 166 -41.71 -30.80 29.11
CA ILE A 166 -40.95 -29.77 29.84
C ILE A 166 -39.61 -30.32 30.30
N GLY A 167 -39.58 -31.57 30.76
CA GLY A 167 -38.34 -32.29 31.08
C GLY A 167 -37.43 -32.47 29.86
N LYS A 168 -37.99 -32.80 28.68
CA LYS A 168 -37.23 -32.89 27.43
C LYS A 168 -36.65 -31.52 27.04
N LEU A 169 -37.45 -30.45 27.10
CA LEU A 169 -37.01 -29.09 26.83
C LEU A 169 -35.87 -28.66 27.76
N ALA A 170 -36.00 -28.95 29.06
CA ALA A 170 -34.95 -28.67 30.04
C ALA A 170 -33.64 -29.39 29.71
N LYS A 171 -33.68 -30.65 29.28
CA LYS A 171 -32.49 -31.42 28.84
C LYS A 171 -31.87 -30.83 27.58
N SER A 172 -32.67 -30.50 26.56
CA SER A 172 -32.17 -29.88 25.33
C SER A 172 -31.53 -28.51 25.60
N PHE A 173 -32.14 -27.70 26.46
CA PHE A 173 -31.60 -26.41 26.86
C PHE A 173 -30.29 -26.57 27.66
N GLN A 174 -30.21 -27.59 28.53
CA GLN A 174 -28.97 -27.93 29.25
C GLN A 174 -27.84 -28.36 28.29
N MET A 175 -28.14 -29.17 27.27
CA MET A 175 -27.18 -29.55 26.23
C MET A 175 -26.69 -28.33 25.44
N MET A 176 -27.59 -27.42 25.06
CA MET A 176 -27.22 -26.17 24.38
C MET A 176 -26.29 -25.31 25.24
N THR A 177 -26.60 -25.14 26.54
CA THR A 177 -25.77 -24.36 27.47
C THR A 177 -24.37 -24.97 27.62
N LYS A 178 -24.29 -26.32 27.71
CA LYS A 178 -23.01 -27.04 27.75
C LYS A 178 -22.20 -26.83 26.46
N HIS A 179 -22.83 -26.95 25.30
CA HIS A 179 -22.15 -26.76 24.02
C HIS A 179 -21.66 -25.32 23.83
N LEU A 180 -22.45 -24.32 24.25
CA LEU A 180 -22.01 -22.93 24.28
C LEU A 180 -20.77 -22.74 25.15
N LYS A 181 -20.73 -23.36 26.34
CA LYS A 181 -19.56 -23.30 27.23
C LYS A 181 -18.32 -23.90 26.57
N GLU A 182 -18.43 -25.08 25.98
CA GLU A 182 -17.34 -25.74 25.26
C GLU A 182 -16.85 -24.89 24.06
N LEU A 183 -17.76 -24.22 23.34
CA LEU A 183 -17.41 -23.30 22.26
C LEU A 183 -16.66 -22.06 22.76
N TYR A 184 -17.10 -21.46 23.87
CA TYR A 184 -16.42 -20.30 24.47
C TYR A 184 -15.01 -20.67 24.97
N GLU A 185 -14.85 -21.78 25.69
CA GLU A 185 -13.55 -22.26 26.17
C GLU A 185 -12.60 -22.58 24.99
N SER A 186 -13.11 -23.25 23.96
CA SER A 186 -12.35 -23.55 22.74
C SER A 186 -11.96 -22.28 21.98
N LEU A 187 -12.86 -21.30 21.89
CA LEU A 187 -12.57 -20.02 21.25
C LEU A 187 -11.51 -19.22 22.01
N GLU A 188 -11.62 -19.13 23.34
CA GLU A 188 -10.65 -18.45 24.18
C GLU A 188 -9.26 -19.09 24.05
N GLN A 189 -9.18 -20.42 24.08
CA GLN A 189 -7.94 -21.15 23.84
C GLN A 189 -7.37 -20.84 22.45
N LYS A 190 -8.21 -20.84 21.42
CA LYS A 190 -7.79 -20.54 20.04
C LYS A 190 -7.31 -19.09 19.88
N VAL A 191 -7.96 -18.13 20.54
CA VAL A 191 -7.54 -16.72 20.57
C VAL A 191 -6.18 -16.60 21.26
N LYS A 192 -5.98 -17.28 22.39
CA LYS A 192 -4.70 -17.28 23.11
C LYS A 192 -3.58 -17.89 22.29
N ASP A 193 -3.83 -19.03 21.65
CA ASP A 193 -2.84 -19.70 20.80
C ASP A 193 -2.47 -18.85 19.58
N ARG A 194 -3.45 -18.23 18.91
CA ARG A 194 -3.20 -17.30 17.79
C ARG A 194 -2.48 -16.03 18.21
N THR A 195 -2.80 -15.48 19.39
CA THR A 195 -2.10 -14.30 19.92
C THR A 195 -0.64 -14.63 20.23
N ARG A 196 -0.37 -15.82 20.80
CA ARG A 196 0.99 -16.30 21.05
C ARG A 196 1.76 -16.52 19.76
N GLU A 197 1.16 -17.17 18.76
CA GLU A 197 1.77 -17.41 17.45
C GLU A 197 2.11 -16.09 16.75
N LEU A 198 1.18 -15.12 16.77
CA LEU A 198 1.40 -13.78 16.22
C LEU A 198 2.55 -13.07 16.94
N GLN A 199 2.61 -13.13 18.27
CA GLN A 199 3.71 -12.52 19.02
C GLN A 199 5.06 -13.14 18.66
N LEU A 200 5.13 -14.48 18.55
CA LEU A 200 6.34 -15.17 18.11
C LEU A 200 6.75 -14.74 16.69
N THR A 201 5.80 -14.66 15.77
CA THR A 201 6.06 -14.23 14.39
C THR A 201 6.52 -12.77 14.33
N LEU A 202 5.94 -11.89 15.16
CA LEU A 202 6.38 -10.50 15.28
C LEU A 202 7.79 -10.38 15.84
N ASP A 203 8.13 -11.18 16.86
CA ASP A 203 9.48 -11.22 17.42
C ASP A 203 10.50 -11.72 16.40
N ASP A 204 10.13 -12.73 15.59
CA ASP A 204 10.98 -13.25 14.50
C ASP A 204 11.18 -12.21 13.39
N VAL A 205 10.10 -11.54 12.93
CA VAL A 205 10.21 -10.44 11.95
C VAL A 205 11.06 -9.31 12.48
N ARG A 206 10.94 -8.96 13.78
CA ARG A 206 11.76 -7.92 14.40
C ARG A 206 13.24 -8.29 14.43
N LYS A 207 13.58 -9.53 14.80
CA LYS A 207 14.97 -10.03 14.78
C LYS A 207 15.56 -10.02 13.37
N LEU A 208 14.79 -10.50 12.39
CA LEU A 208 15.22 -10.48 10.98
C LEU A 208 15.45 -9.05 10.49
N LYS A 209 14.59 -8.11 10.88
CA LYS A 209 14.77 -6.69 10.58
C LYS A 209 16.03 -6.13 11.23
N GLU A 210 16.29 -6.41 12.50
CA GLU A 210 17.50 -5.96 13.19
C GLU A 210 18.78 -6.53 12.54
N GLN A 211 18.74 -7.78 12.07
CA GLN A 211 19.84 -8.38 11.30
C GLN A 211 20.03 -7.68 9.95
N GLN A 212 18.95 -7.48 9.19
CA GLN A 212 18.98 -6.78 7.91
C GLN A 212 19.50 -5.34 8.04
N ASP A 213 19.04 -4.58 9.04
CA ASP A 213 19.52 -3.22 9.30
C ASP A 213 21.01 -3.22 9.71
N GLY A 214 21.47 -4.29 10.36
CA GLY A 214 22.89 -4.53 10.63
C GLY A 214 23.71 -4.73 9.35
N ASP A 215 23.22 -5.53 8.41
CA ASP A 215 23.87 -5.76 7.11
C ASP A 215 23.89 -4.47 6.26
N TYR A 216 22.78 -3.72 6.25
CA TYR A 216 22.71 -2.41 5.60
C TYR A 216 23.70 -1.42 6.20
N PHE A 217 23.82 -1.39 7.53
CA PHE A 217 24.80 -0.54 8.21
C PHE A 217 26.22 -0.88 7.77
N LEU A 218 26.62 -2.15 7.81
CA LEU A 218 27.96 -2.57 7.40
C LEU A 218 28.24 -2.24 5.93
N THR A 219 27.27 -2.48 5.05
CA THR A 219 27.40 -2.17 3.62
C THR A 219 27.53 -0.66 3.38
N SER A 220 26.75 0.18 4.08
CA SER A 220 26.87 1.64 4.00
C SER A 220 28.27 2.14 4.43
N LEU A 221 28.92 1.47 5.38
CA LEU A 221 30.28 1.80 5.81
C LEU A 221 31.34 1.47 4.74
N LEU A 222 31.07 0.51 3.86
CA LEU A 222 31.94 0.17 2.74
C LEU A 222 31.81 1.16 1.57
N ILE A 223 30.61 1.72 1.36
CA ILE A 223 30.36 2.71 0.29
C ILE A 223 30.99 4.05 0.61
N LYS A 224 30.84 4.55 1.84
CA LYS A 224 31.33 5.87 2.27
C LYS A 224 32.78 6.21 1.87
N PRO A 225 33.79 5.33 2.04
CA PRO A 225 35.16 5.64 1.59
C PRO A 225 35.35 5.63 0.07
N LEU A 226 34.42 5.02 -0.69
CA LEU A 226 34.44 4.99 -2.15
C LEU A 226 33.78 6.25 -2.74
N THR A 227 32.78 6.81 -2.05
CA THR A 227 32.15 8.10 -2.40
C THR A 227 32.96 9.26 -1.81
N TYR A 228 33.97 9.73 -2.54
CA TYR A 228 34.84 10.82 -2.06
C TYR A 228 35.07 11.90 -3.10
N LYS A 229 35.36 13.10 -2.57
CA LYS A 229 35.81 14.28 -3.30
C LYS A 229 37.26 14.55 -2.93
N HIS A 230 38.19 14.48 -3.88
CA HIS A 230 39.54 15.00 -3.67
C HIS A 230 39.52 16.54 -3.56
N GLN A 231 40.48 17.12 -2.84
CA GLN A 231 40.60 18.59 -2.77
C GLN A 231 41.35 19.09 -4.01
N PHE A 232 40.72 19.93 -4.83
CA PHE A 232 41.24 20.36 -6.13
C PHE A 232 42.03 21.67 -6.07
N GLN A 233 42.76 21.96 -7.15
CA GLN A 233 43.37 23.25 -7.45
C GLN A 233 42.32 24.38 -7.59
N GLU A 234 42.74 25.65 -7.47
CA GLU A 234 41.86 26.84 -7.48
C GLU A 234 40.96 26.97 -8.73
N ASN A 235 41.33 26.37 -9.86
CA ASN A 235 40.67 26.56 -11.16
C ASN A 235 39.42 25.68 -11.36
N ILE A 236 39.17 24.68 -10.51
CA ILE A 236 38.02 23.78 -10.66
C ILE A 236 37.26 23.71 -9.35
N THR A 237 35.95 23.92 -9.45
CA THR A 237 35.01 23.65 -8.36
C THR A 237 34.15 22.46 -8.75
N VAL A 238 34.29 21.35 -8.04
CA VAL A 238 33.39 20.20 -8.17
C VAL A 238 32.52 20.12 -6.94
N ASN A 239 31.21 19.94 -7.08
CA ASN A 239 30.33 19.60 -5.97
C ASN A 239 29.54 18.36 -6.34
N PHE A 240 29.30 17.47 -5.38
CA PHE A 240 28.36 16.39 -5.57
C PHE A 240 27.48 16.22 -4.34
N LEU A 241 26.34 15.60 -4.56
CA LEU A 241 25.35 15.24 -3.56
C LEU A 241 24.84 13.84 -3.90
N VAL A 242 24.68 13.01 -2.88
CA VAL A 242 24.04 11.70 -2.94
C VAL A 242 23.00 11.66 -1.82
N ASP A 243 21.78 11.26 -2.12
CA ASP A 243 20.66 11.12 -1.20
C ASP A 243 19.94 9.81 -1.54
N GLU A 244 20.22 8.77 -0.76
CA GLU A 244 19.68 7.44 -1.02
C GLU A 244 18.26 7.33 -0.45
N LYS A 245 17.37 6.68 -1.21
CA LYS A 245 15.96 6.51 -0.82
C LYS A 245 15.82 5.62 0.41
N LYS A 246 16.63 4.57 0.53
CA LYS A 246 16.54 3.66 1.67
C LYS A 246 17.26 4.24 2.88
N LYS A 247 16.47 4.88 3.75
CA LYS A 247 16.88 5.37 5.06
C LYS A 247 16.49 4.39 6.17
N PHE A 248 17.37 4.17 7.13
CA PHE A 248 17.15 3.25 8.25
C PHE A 248 17.84 3.74 9.53
N HIS A 249 17.25 3.41 10.68
CA HIS A 249 17.76 3.81 11.98
C HIS A 249 18.49 2.64 12.64
N PHE A 250 19.78 2.79 12.91
CA PHE A 250 20.58 1.74 13.53
C PHE A 250 21.60 2.34 14.50
N LYS A 251 21.78 1.71 15.67
CA LYS A 251 22.71 2.17 16.72
C LYS A 251 22.58 3.68 17.06
N LYS A 252 21.33 4.18 17.17
CA LYS A 252 20.99 5.58 17.52
C LYS A 252 21.38 6.62 16.47
N ARG A 253 21.64 6.22 15.23
CA ARG A 253 21.95 7.11 14.12
C ARG A 253 21.14 6.71 12.90
N ASP A 254 20.85 7.69 12.07
CA ASP A 254 20.22 7.45 10.78
C ASP A 254 21.31 7.17 9.74
N HIS A 255 21.03 6.19 8.90
CA HIS A 255 21.91 5.70 7.85
C HIS A 255 21.12 5.57 6.56
N GLU A 256 21.86 5.58 5.45
CA GLU A 256 21.32 5.47 4.11
C GLU A 256 22.15 4.48 3.31
N ILE A 257 21.52 3.82 2.35
CA ILE A 257 22.13 2.83 1.47
C ILE A 257 21.39 2.82 0.14
N GLY A 258 22.09 2.79 -0.98
CA GLY A 258 21.44 2.70 -2.28
C GLY A 258 22.39 2.37 -3.41
N GLY A 259 21.90 2.62 -4.62
CA GLY A 259 22.54 2.28 -5.89
C GLY A 259 23.37 3.40 -6.50
N ASP A 260 23.47 4.57 -5.87
CA ASP A 260 24.15 5.73 -6.43
C ASP A 260 25.58 5.90 -5.92
N ILE A 261 26.50 6.31 -6.78
CA ILE A 261 27.86 6.66 -6.39
C ILE A 261 28.43 7.83 -7.18
N CYS A 262 29.05 8.76 -6.44
CA CYS A 262 29.81 9.87 -6.99
C CYS A 262 31.28 9.76 -6.58
N ILE A 263 32.19 9.75 -7.56
CA ILE A 263 33.63 9.70 -7.32
C ILE A 263 34.29 10.85 -8.05
N VAL A 264 35.12 11.62 -7.35
CA VAL A 264 35.89 12.71 -7.97
C VAL A 264 37.34 12.67 -7.48
N ASP A 265 38.28 12.64 -8.42
CA ASP A 265 39.70 12.56 -8.12
C ASP A 265 40.54 13.34 -9.13
N GLU A 266 41.80 13.57 -8.82
CA GLU A 266 42.79 14.20 -9.72
C GLU A 266 43.81 13.16 -10.17
N ILE A 267 44.06 13.10 -11.48
CA ILE A 267 45.10 12.24 -12.09
C ILE A 267 46.02 13.08 -12.96
N THR A 268 47.20 12.55 -13.25
CA THR A 268 48.13 13.14 -14.22
C THR A 268 48.23 12.24 -15.44
N LEU A 269 47.97 12.78 -16.63
CA LEU A 269 48.12 12.10 -17.92
C LEU A 269 48.95 13.00 -18.84
N GLU A 270 49.94 12.46 -19.54
CA GLU A 270 50.84 13.23 -20.42
C GLU A 270 51.41 14.51 -19.75
N ASP A 271 51.86 14.38 -18.49
CA ASP A 271 52.36 15.48 -17.63
C ASP A 271 51.37 16.63 -17.38
N LYS A 272 50.07 16.37 -17.56
CA LYS A 272 48.99 17.32 -17.25
C LYS A 272 48.06 16.78 -16.19
N SER A 273 47.61 17.68 -15.33
CA SER A 273 46.57 17.40 -14.36
C SER A 273 45.18 17.41 -15.01
N TYR A 274 44.39 16.38 -14.70
CA TYR A 274 42.99 16.22 -15.08
C TYR A 274 42.14 15.92 -13.84
N THR A 275 40.97 16.54 -13.76
CA THR A 275 39.93 16.16 -12.82
C THR A 275 39.08 15.06 -13.44
N VAL A 276 39.13 13.88 -12.81
CA VAL A 276 38.28 12.74 -13.15
C VAL A 276 37.01 12.82 -12.31
N TYR A 277 35.87 12.53 -12.94
CA TYR A 277 34.61 12.40 -12.23
C TYR A 277 33.82 11.19 -12.75
N LEU A 278 33.08 10.56 -11.85
CA LEU A 278 32.16 9.47 -12.15
C LEU A 278 30.89 9.69 -11.34
N ASN A 279 29.74 9.69 -12.02
CA ASN A 279 28.43 9.50 -11.41
C ASN A 279 27.85 8.22 -12.01
N ALA A 280 27.42 7.30 -11.16
CA ALA A 280 26.92 6.00 -11.59
C ALA A 280 25.77 5.56 -10.70
N ASP A 281 24.84 4.83 -11.31
CA ASP A 281 23.69 4.21 -10.68
C ASP A 281 23.68 2.71 -11.03
N ALA A 282 23.64 1.87 -10.00
CA ALA A 282 23.65 0.43 -10.09
C ALA A 282 22.26 -0.17 -9.99
N MET A 283 21.94 -1.05 -10.94
CA MET A 283 20.69 -1.78 -10.98
C MET A 283 20.42 -2.55 -9.68
N GLY A 284 19.25 -2.32 -9.10
CA GLY A 284 18.78 -3.03 -7.93
C GLY A 284 18.20 -2.05 -6.91
N LYS A 285 17.77 -2.57 -5.76
CA LYS A 285 17.27 -1.73 -4.66
C LYS A 285 18.05 -2.03 -3.39
N SER A 286 18.35 -0.97 -2.64
CA SER A 286 19.01 -1.08 -1.33
C SER A 286 20.31 -1.89 -1.43
N ILE A 287 20.39 -3.09 -0.84
CA ILE A 287 21.62 -3.89 -0.77
C ILE A 287 22.12 -4.41 -2.13
N GLN A 288 21.23 -4.63 -3.10
CA GLN A 288 21.64 -5.10 -4.43
C GLN A 288 22.36 -3.98 -5.19
N GLY A 289 21.75 -2.79 -5.25
CA GLY A 289 22.39 -1.60 -5.83
C GLY A 289 23.70 -1.26 -5.10
N ALA A 290 23.67 -1.32 -3.75
CA ALA A 290 24.85 -1.14 -2.90
C ALA A 290 26.02 -2.08 -3.27
N GLY A 291 25.73 -3.34 -3.56
CA GLY A 291 26.73 -4.30 -4.03
C GLY A 291 27.34 -3.90 -5.38
N GLY A 292 26.52 -3.39 -6.30
CA GLY A 292 26.95 -2.87 -7.59
C GLY A 292 27.87 -1.66 -7.46
N VAL A 293 27.50 -0.66 -6.65
CA VAL A 293 28.35 0.53 -6.43
C VAL A 293 29.63 0.23 -5.68
N ILE A 294 29.64 -0.76 -4.76
CA ILE A 294 30.88 -1.21 -4.12
C ILE A 294 31.82 -1.80 -5.18
N ALA A 295 31.32 -2.69 -6.05
CA ALA A 295 32.13 -3.26 -7.12
C ALA A 295 32.67 -2.17 -8.06
N MET A 296 31.81 -1.26 -8.51
CA MET A 296 32.19 -0.11 -9.34
C MET A 296 33.25 0.76 -8.66
N GLY A 297 33.01 1.17 -7.41
CA GLY A 297 33.90 2.04 -6.67
C GLY A 297 35.27 1.40 -6.40
N VAL A 298 35.32 0.10 -6.08
CA VAL A 298 36.59 -0.61 -5.87
C VAL A 298 37.40 -0.73 -7.15
N VAL A 299 36.77 -1.15 -8.26
CA VAL A 299 37.47 -1.28 -9.55
C VAL A 299 37.95 0.09 -10.03
N PHE A 300 37.08 1.11 -9.97
CA PHE A 300 37.45 2.45 -10.39
C PHE A 300 38.55 3.06 -9.51
N LYS A 301 38.50 2.86 -8.19
CA LYS A 301 39.57 3.28 -7.28
C LYS A 301 40.90 2.59 -7.61
N SER A 302 40.88 1.31 -7.98
CA SER A 302 42.07 0.59 -8.46
C SER A 302 42.63 1.23 -9.74
N ILE A 303 41.78 1.55 -10.72
CA ILE A 303 42.18 2.26 -11.95
C ILE A 303 42.87 3.60 -11.62
N LEU A 304 42.26 4.41 -10.75
CA LEU A 304 42.80 5.70 -10.33
C LEU A 304 44.16 5.56 -9.63
N ASN A 305 44.27 4.63 -8.68
CA ASN A 305 45.52 4.42 -7.94
C ASN A 305 46.65 3.91 -8.85
N ARG A 306 46.37 2.98 -9.77
CA ARG A 306 47.38 2.54 -10.76
C ARG A 306 47.84 3.69 -11.64
N THR A 307 46.92 4.54 -12.08
CA THR A 307 47.24 5.72 -12.89
C THR A 307 48.16 6.69 -12.14
N LYS A 308 47.95 6.90 -10.83
CA LYS A 308 48.79 7.76 -10.00
C LYS A 308 50.20 7.21 -9.73
N ILE A 309 50.36 5.88 -9.77
CA ILE A 309 51.66 5.22 -9.57
C ILE A 309 52.51 5.25 -10.83
N ILE A 310 51.88 5.21 -12.01
CA ILE A 310 52.58 5.24 -13.30
C ILE A 310 53.17 6.64 -13.50
N SER A 311 54.42 6.81 -13.07
CA SER A 311 55.23 8.00 -13.32
C SER A 311 56.30 7.67 -14.38
N GLY A 312 56.14 8.21 -15.58
CA GLY A 312 57.13 8.16 -16.66
C GLY A 312 56.99 6.98 -17.63
N HIS A 313 57.11 7.32 -18.91
CA HIS A 313 57.30 6.51 -20.14
C HIS A 313 56.08 5.93 -20.89
N ASP A 314 54.93 5.64 -20.28
CA ASP A 314 53.71 5.32 -21.04
C ASP A 314 52.75 6.52 -21.04
N LEU A 315 52.96 7.45 -21.98
CA LEU A 315 52.07 8.60 -22.23
C LEU A 315 50.72 8.11 -22.80
N VAL A 316 49.81 7.70 -21.92
CA VAL A 316 48.44 7.37 -22.31
C VAL A 316 47.64 8.66 -22.48
N SER A 317 47.07 8.85 -23.67
CA SER A 317 46.21 10.01 -23.95
C SER A 317 44.94 9.99 -23.10
N PRO A 318 44.31 11.14 -22.83
CA PRO A 318 43.05 11.20 -22.08
C PRO A 318 41.95 10.36 -22.73
N GLU A 319 41.83 10.34 -24.06
CA GLU A 319 40.86 9.50 -24.77
C GLU A 319 41.11 8.01 -24.57
N ARG A 320 42.38 7.59 -24.65
CA ARG A 320 42.75 6.18 -24.47
C ARG A 320 42.57 5.75 -23.03
N TRP A 321 42.93 6.61 -22.07
CA TRP A 321 42.71 6.34 -20.65
C TRP A 321 41.23 6.16 -20.36
N LEU A 322 40.39 7.07 -20.87
CA LEU A 322 38.93 7.04 -20.66
C LEU A 322 38.30 5.79 -21.29
N LYS A 323 38.69 5.45 -22.53
CA LYS A 323 38.30 4.22 -23.21
C LYS A 323 38.70 2.98 -22.41
N ASN A 324 39.97 2.87 -22.03
CA ASN A 324 40.50 1.69 -21.34
C ASN A 324 39.85 1.52 -19.96
N SER A 325 39.66 2.63 -19.24
CA SER A 325 38.98 2.62 -17.94
C SER A 325 37.53 2.13 -18.09
N PHE A 326 36.81 2.62 -19.10
CA PHE A 326 35.46 2.15 -19.38
C PHE A 326 35.42 0.66 -19.76
N LEU A 327 36.34 0.19 -20.61
CA LEU A 327 36.39 -1.21 -21.00
C LEU A 327 36.71 -2.13 -19.81
N GLU A 328 37.60 -1.72 -18.91
CA GLU A 328 37.87 -2.49 -17.68
C GLU A 328 36.63 -2.57 -16.78
N LEU A 329 35.87 -1.49 -16.65
CA LEU A 329 34.58 -1.50 -15.96
C LEU A 329 33.56 -2.42 -16.66
N GLN A 330 33.43 -2.30 -17.98
CA GLN A 330 32.56 -3.14 -18.80
C GLN A 330 32.89 -4.62 -18.65
N ASP A 331 34.16 -5.01 -18.75
CA ASP A 331 34.59 -6.41 -18.68
C ASP A 331 34.30 -7.02 -17.30
N VAL A 332 34.49 -6.26 -16.22
CA VAL A 332 34.15 -6.72 -14.86
C VAL A 332 32.64 -6.93 -14.73
N PHE A 333 31.81 -6.01 -15.21
CA PHE A 333 30.36 -6.13 -15.08
C PHE A 333 29.74 -7.12 -16.07
N GLU A 334 30.34 -7.34 -17.24
CA GLU A 334 29.92 -8.39 -18.19
C GLU A 334 30.10 -9.78 -17.56
N SER A 335 31.07 -9.94 -16.65
CA SER A 335 31.24 -11.18 -15.87
C SER A 335 30.08 -11.50 -14.91
N PHE A 336 29.25 -10.50 -14.57
CA PHE A 336 27.99 -10.72 -13.82
C PHE A 336 26.86 -11.27 -14.69
N ASP A 337 27.13 -11.55 -15.95
CA ASP A 337 26.24 -12.28 -16.86
C ASP A 337 24.88 -11.58 -17.12
N GLY A 338 24.84 -10.25 -16.97
CA GLY A 338 23.62 -9.43 -17.06
C GLY A 338 22.79 -9.37 -15.77
N SER A 339 23.24 -10.01 -14.70
CA SER A 339 22.59 -9.96 -13.37
C SER A 339 22.75 -8.62 -12.67
N MET A 340 23.75 -7.83 -13.09
CA MET A 340 24.04 -6.49 -12.59
C MET A 340 24.42 -5.61 -13.78
N LEU A 341 23.75 -4.47 -13.90
CA LEU A 341 24.03 -3.46 -14.92
C LEU A 341 24.20 -2.12 -14.23
N ILE A 342 25.05 -1.26 -14.79
CA ILE A 342 25.28 0.08 -14.25
C ILE A 342 25.09 1.12 -15.34
N SER A 343 24.27 2.13 -15.06
CA SER A 343 24.26 3.36 -15.82
C SER A 343 25.35 4.28 -15.27
N LEU A 344 26.12 4.96 -16.12
CA LEU A 344 27.11 5.91 -15.62
C LEU A 344 27.46 7.03 -16.61
N VAL A 345 27.95 8.14 -16.05
CA VAL A 345 28.77 9.11 -16.76
C VAL A 345 30.17 9.13 -16.14
N LEU A 346 31.18 8.84 -16.96
CA LEU A 346 32.59 8.91 -16.60
C LEU A 346 33.25 10.00 -17.43
N GLY A 347 33.95 10.95 -16.81
CA GLY A 347 34.59 12.04 -17.52
C GLY A 347 35.94 12.50 -16.97
N LEU A 348 36.61 13.28 -17.82
CA LEU A 348 37.92 13.86 -17.66
C LEU A 348 37.88 15.33 -18.09
N LEU A 349 38.09 16.22 -17.14
CA LEU A 349 38.27 17.65 -17.39
C LEU A 349 39.76 18.01 -17.38
N ASP A 350 40.26 18.64 -18.44
CA ASP A 350 41.60 19.25 -18.45
C ASP A 350 41.61 20.52 -17.60
N ASN A 351 42.41 20.51 -16.52
CA ASN A 351 42.45 21.57 -15.51
C ASN A 351 43.03 22.89 -16.01
N ASN A 352 43.64 22.90 -17.20
CA ASN A 352 44.21 24.09 -17.82
C ASN A 352 43.35 24.61 -18.97
N THR A 353 42.82 23.71 -19.80
CA THR A 353 42.14 24.09 -21.05
C THR A 353 40.62 24.14 -20.94
N GLY A 354 40.04 23.52 -19.90
CA GLY A 354 38.60 23.39 -19.74
C GLY A 354 37.96 22.42 -20.71
N PHE A 355 38.75 21.62 -21.43
CA PHE A 355 38.20 20.62 -22.33
C PHE A 355 37.75 19.40 -21.52
N ASN A 356 36.45 19.12 -21.59
CA ASN A 356 35.80 18.05 -20.86
C ASN A 356 35.46 16.89 -21.81
N LEU A 357 36.08 15.74 -21.59
CA LEU A 357 35.84 14.49 -22.32
C LEU A 357 35.04 13.54 -21.43
N PHE A 358 33.97 12.94 -21.94
CA PHE A 358 33.16 12.02 -21.14
C PHE A 358 32.50 10.93 -21.98
N ILE A 359 32.18 9.83 -21.29
CA ILE A 359 31.36 8.71 -21.76
C ILE A 359 30.04 8.76 -21.00
N ASN A 360 28.93 8.65 -21.70
CA ASN A 360 27.63 8.40 -21.11
C ASN A 360 27.15 7.00 -21.52
N ALA A 361 27.03 6.09 -20.55
CA ALA A 361 26.55 4.72 -20.73
C ALA A 361 25.12 4.60 -20.17
N GLU A 362 24.15 5.00 -21.01
CA GLU A 362 22.71 4.94 -20.73
C GLU A 362 22.29 5.57 -19.39
N HIS A 363 23.02 6.59 -18.98
CA HIS A 363 22.72 7.42 -17.82
C HIS A 363 22.00 8.68 -18.29
N PRO A 364 21.23 9.37 -17.42
CA PRO A 364 20.52 10.57 -17.82
C PRO A 364 21.44 11.62 -18.46
N ASN A 365 20.89 12.33 -19.46
CA ASN A 365 21.69 13.25 -20.27
C ASN A 365 22.33 14.34 -19.41
N PRO A 366 23.64 14.59 -19.55
CA PRO A 366 24.31 15.69 -18.88
C PRO A 366 23.67 17.03 -19.24
N VAL A 367 23.66 17.96 -18.30
CA VAL A 367 23.16 19.33 -18.48
C VAL A 367 24.34 20.30 -18.51
N LEU A 368 24.37 21.17 -19.51
CA LEU A 368 25.23 22.34 -19.53
C LEU A 368 24.43 23.55 -19.09
N TYR A 369 24.90 24.24 -18.06
CA TYR A 369 24.42 25.56 -17.66
C TYR A 369 25.43 26.62 -18.09
N ARG A 370 25.03 27.48 -19.03
CA ARG A 370 25.84 28.55 -19.60
C ARG A 370 25.01 29.82 -19.74
N ASP A 371 25.54 30.94 -19.26
CA ASP A 371 24.93 32.27 -19.39
C ASP A 371 23.44 32.32 -18.97
N GLY A 372 23.06 31.59 -17.92
CA GLY A 372 21.68 31.54 -17.41
C GLY A 372 20.76 30.55 -18.13
N VAL A 373 21.26 29.79 -19.12
CA VAL A 373 20.51 28.80 -19.89
C VAL A 373 20.98 27.40 -19.54
N ALA A 374 20.03 26.51 -19.21
CA ALA A 374 20.28 25.09 -19.03
C ALA A 374 19.84 24.31 -20.29
N SER A 375 20.68 23.42 -20.79
CA SER A 375 20.38 22.57 -21.94
C SER A 375 20.98 21.18 -21.78
N PHE A 376 20.27 20.14 -22.22
CA PHE A 376 20.84 18.80 -22.31
C PHE A 376 21.94 18.73 -23.37
N LEU A 377 22.98 17.97 -23.06
CA LEU A 377 24.01 17.56 -24.01
C LEU A 377 23.62 16.17 -24.52
N GLU A 378 22.98 16.14 -25.68
CA GLU A 378 22.65 14.87 -26.34
C GLU A 378 23.93 14.15 -26.76
N PRO A 379 24.17 12.91 -26.30
CA PRO A 379 25.31 12.13 -26.74
C PRO A 379 25.14 11.75 -28.22
N GLN A 380 26.22 11.79 -29.00
CA GLN A 380 26.16 11.53 -30.45
C GLN A 380 25.73 10.09 -30.80
N LEU A 381 25.89 9.16 -29.86
CA LEU A 381 25.51 7.75 -29.95
C LEU A 381 25.22 7.25 -28.53
N ASN A 382 24.04 6.67 -28.31
CA ASN A 382 23.73 6.02 -27.04
C ASN A 382 24.56 4.74 -26.90
N MET A 383 25.32 4.66 -25.81
CA MET A 383 25.97 3.44 -25.36
C MET A 383 25.03 2.70 -24.42
N TYR A 384 25.09 1.37 -24.42
CA TYR A 384 24.37 0.53 -23.46
C TYR A 384 24.96 0.66 -22.05
N LYS A 385 24.15 0.34 -21.04
CA LYS A 385 24.62 0.18 -19.66
C LYS A 385 25.84 -0.73 -19.57
N VAL A 386 26.72 -0.40 -18.64
CA VAL A 386 27.91 -1.19 -18.29
C VAL A 386 27.46 -2.57 -17.80
N GLY A 387 28.08 -3.63 -18.34
CA GLY A 387 27.74 -5.03 -18.11
C GLY A 387 26.86 -5.68 -19.18
N THR A 388 26.42 -4.92 -20.18
CA THR A 388 25.61 -5.45 -21.29
C THR A 388 26.45 -6.42 -22.15
N LYS A 389 25.97 -7.66 -22.30
CA LYS A 389 26.66 -8.71 -23.07
C LYS A 389 26.77 -8.38 -24.54
N GLY A 390 27.90 -8.77 -25.12
CA GLY A 390 28.06 -8.71 -26.58
C GLY A 390 28.01 -7.28 -27.10
N PHE A 391 28.61 -6.36 -26.35
CA PHE A 391 28.83 -4.97 -26.73
C PHE A 391 29.50 -4.89 -28.11
N LYS A 392 28.67 -4.81 -29.16
CA LYS A 392 29.08 -4.73 -30.58
C LYS A 392 29.13 -3.28 -31.09
N GLY A 393 28.68 -2.32 -30.28
CA GLY A 393 28.76 -0.88 -30.54
C GLY A 393 30.18 -0.37 -30.35
N GLY A 394 30.61 0.61 -31.16
CA GLY A 394 31.88 1.29 -30.91
C GLY A 394 31.75 2.19 -29.68
N LEU A 395 32.82 2.28 -28.88
CA LEU A 395 32.91 3.28 -27.81
C LEU A 395 32.99 4.69 -28.42
N ASN A 396 32.20 5.62 -27.86
CA ASN A 396 32.15 7.01 -28.29
C ASN A 396 32.48 7.95 -27.13
N LEU A 397 33.36 8.92 -27.38
CA LEU A 397 33.71 9.97 -26.44
C LEU A 397 33.05 11.28 -26.85
N ASN A 398 32.28 11.85 -25.94
CA ASN A 398 31.76 13.20 -26.11
C ASN A 398 32.80 14.19 -25.58
N GLY A 399 32.96 15.32 -26.29
CA GLY A 399 33.92 16.35 -25.91
C GLY A 399 33.26 17.72 -25.96
N ILE A 400 33.38 18.48 -24.88
CA ILE A 400 32.90 19.86 -24.81
C ILE A 400 33.98 20.78 -24.24
N LYS A 401 34.15 21.94 -24.87
CA LYS A 401 35.00 22.99 -24.32
C LYS A 401 34.19 23.85 -23.34
N MET A 402 34.56 23.80 -22.08
CA MET A 402 34.01 24.66 -21.03
C MET A 402 34.52 26.09 -21.21
N GLN A 403 33.62 27.05 -21.04
CA GLN A 403 33.89 28.47 -20.96
C GLN A 403 33.93 28.91 -19.50
N GLU A 404 34.43 30.12 -19.26
CA GLU A 404 34.42 30.71 -17.93
C GLU A 404 32.98 30.85 -17.42
N GLY A 405 32.70 30.31 -16.23
CA GLY A 405 31.37 30.37 -15.62
C GLY A 405 30.46 29.20 -15.97
N ASP A 406 30.81 28.36 -16.96
CA ASP A 406 30.04 27.16 -17.29
C ASP A 406 29.98 26.17 -16.12
N ILE A 407 28.82 25.54 -15.96
CA ILE A 407 28.61 24.45 -15.01
C ILE A 407 28.11 23.23 -15.78
N PHE A 408 28.87 22.14 -15.72
CA PHE A 408 28.51 20.85 -16.27
C PHE A 408 27.91 19.99 -15.16
N ILE A 409 26.66 19.53 -15.32
CA ILE A 409 25.89 18.82 -14.30
C ILE A 409 25.50 17.44 -14.83
N ILE A 410 25.68 16.42 -14.00
CA ILE A 410 25.27 15.02 -14.25
C ILE A 410 24.55 14.50 -13.01
N GLY A 411 23.75 13.44 -13.17
CA GLY A 411 23.06 12.83 -12.05
C GLY A 411 22.18 11.66 -12.46
N SER A 412 21.80 10.86 -11.47
CA SER A 412 20.96 9.67 -11.62
C SER A 412 19.53 9.98 -12.05
N ASP A 413 18.80 8.92 -12.39
CA ASP A 413 17.40 8.97 -12.81
C ASP A 413 16.46 9.52 -11.71
N GLY A 414 16.86 9.44 -10.44
CA GLY A 414 16.18 10.11 -9.33
C GLY A 414 15.90 11.60 -9.55
N LYS A 415 16.67 12.28 -10.41
CA LYS A 415 16.43 13.70 -10.75
C LYS A 415 15.18 13.90 -11.62
N ASP A 416 14.77 12.88 -12.37
CA ASP A 416 13.60 12.85 -13.25
C ASP A 416 12.44 12.08 -12.61
N ASP A 417 12.75 11.08 -11.76
CA ASP A 417 11.82 10.22 -11.01
C ASP A 417 11.21 10.93 -9.79
N ILE A 418 10.48 11.99 -10.06
CA ILE A 418 9.81 12.82 -9.07
C ILE A 418 8.28 12.73 -9.20
N LYS A 419 7.58 12.82 -8.07
CA LYS A 419 6.11 12.83 -8.01
C LYS A 419 5.58 14.09 -7.33
N THR A 420 4.40 14.55 -7.74
CA THR A 420 3.70 15.64 -7.06
C THR A 420 3.17 15.17 -5.70
N ARG A 421 2.79 16.10 -4.82
CA ARG A 421 2.18 15.77 -3.51
C ARG A 421 0.83 15.05 -3.64
N GLU A 422 0.17 15.21 -4.78
CA GLU A 422 -1.09 14.51 -5.11
C GLU A 422 -0.84 13.10 -5.66
N GLY A 423 0.43 12.73 -5.88
CA GLY A 423 0.85 11.40 -6.29
C GLY A 423 1.02 11.21 -7.81
N GLU A 424 0.91 12.29 -8.60
CA GLU A 424 1.12 12.23 -10.05
C GLU A 424 2.61 12.16 -10.38
N LEU A 425 3.00 11.21 -11.23
CA LEU A 425 4.39 11.05 -11.69
C LEU A 425 4.75 12.12 -12.72
N ASN A 426 6.00 12.57 -12.69
CA ASN A 426 6.53 13.44 -13.74
C ASN A 426 6.71 12.65 -15.05
N PHE A 427 6.27 13.24 -16.15
CA PHE A 427 6.52 12.75 -17.52
C PHE A 427 7.20 13.81 -18.40
N ASP A 428 7.49 15.00 -17.85
CA ASP A 428 8.20 16.05 -18.57
C ASP A 428 9.72 15.84 -18.43
N GLU A 429 10.35 15.38 -19.51
CA GLU A 429 11.78 15.14 -19.61
C GLU A 429 12.61 16.44 -19.48
N ASN A 430 12.01 17.62 -19.70
CA ASN A 430 12.70 18.91 -19.62
C ASN A 430 12.56 19.61 -18.27
N LEU A 431 11.71 19.10 -17.37
CA LEU A 431 11.44 19.72 -16.07
C LEU A 431 12.72 19.92 -15.24
N PHE A 432 13.68 19.00 -15.36
CA PHE A 432 14.97 19.14 -14.67
C PHE A 432 15.76 20.38 -15.11
N LEU A 433 15.67 20.79 -16.38
CA LEU A 433 16.34 22.00 -16.88
C LEU A 433 15.81 23.27 -16.21
N ASP A 434 14.51 23.31 -15.92
CA ASP A 434 13.89 24.41 -15.18
C ASP A 434 14.39 24.50 -13.74
N PHE A 435 14.59 23.35 -13.09
CA PHE A 435 15.20 23.33 -11.75
C PHE A 435 16.66 23.78 -11.78
N VAL A 436 17.44 23.35 -12.78
CA VAL A 436 18.82 23.82 -12.99
C VAL A 436 18.85 25.34 -13.15
N LYS A 437 17.94 25.89 -13.96
CA LYS A 437 17.83 27.34 -14.18
C LYS A 437 17.44 28.09 -12.91
N LYS A 438 16.43 27.63 -12.18
CA LYS A 438 15.97 28.23 -10.91
C LYS A 438 17.04 28.13 -9.80
N GLY A 439 17.85 27.08 -9.84
CA GLY A 439 18.96 26.86 -8.91
C GLY A 439 20.27 27.54 -9.32
N GLU A 440 20.31 28.26 -10.43
CA GLU A 440 21.52 28.91 -10.98
C GLU A 440 22.69 27.92 -11.19
N GLY A 441 22.37 26.65 -11.48
CA GLY A 441 23.34 25.57 -11.61
C GLY A 441 23.96 25.06 -10.30
N GLU A 442 23.59 25.60 -9.14
CA GLU A 442 24.07 25.12 -7.83
C GLU A 442 23.25 23.90 -7.36
N ILE A 443 23.90 22.74 -7.23
CA ILE A 443 23.23 21.46 -6.93
C ILE A 443 22.38 21.46 -5.65
N GLU A 444 22.80 22.17 -4.59
CA GLU A 444 22.03 22.28 -3.35
C GLU A 444 20.75 23.10 -3.54
N ARG A 445 20.82 24.18 -4.33
CA ARG A 445 19.63 24.98 -4.66
C ARG A 445 18.69 24.20 -5.55
N ILE A 446 19.22 23.46 -6.52
CA ILE A 446 18.45 22.56 -7.40
C ILE A 446 17.69 21.54 -6.55
N LYS A 447 18.39 20.84 -5.65
CA LYS A 447 17.78 19.90 -4.70
C LYS A 447 16.65 20.55 -3.91
N ASN A 448 16.92 21.67 -3.25
CA ASN A 448 15.92 22.37 -2.43
C ASN A 448 14.69 22.79 -3.24
N LYS A 449 14.86 23.21 -4.50
CA LYS A 449 13.76 23.54 -5.40
C LYS A 449 12.95 22.33 -5.85
N ILE A 450 13.57 21.17 -6.01
CA ILE A 450 12.83 19.93 -6.28
C ILE A 450 11.95 19.57 -5.07
N TYR A 451 12.52 19.51 -3.85
CA TYR A 451 11.78 19.16 -2.63
C TYR A 451 10.68 20.16 -2.23
N GLU A 452 10.76 21.42 -2.69
CA GLU A 452 9.71 22.42 -2.45
C GLU A 452 8.38 21.96 -3.07
N PHE A 453 8.41 21.38 -4.27
CA PHE A 453 7.24 21.06 -5.08
C PHE A 453 6.99 19.56 -5.27
N TYR A 454 8.03 18.72 -5.19
CA TYR A 454 7.98 17.29 -5.53
C TYR A 454 8.63 16.42 -4.46
N GLU A 455 8.28 15.14 -4.47
CA GLU A 455 8.95 14.08 -3.69
C GLU A 455 9.75 13.20 -4.65
N ILE A 456 11.02 12.95 -4.32
CA ILE A 456 11.89 12.05 -5.09
C ILE A 456 11.49 10.61 -4.83
N THR A 457 11.35 9.83 -5.90
CA THR A 457 10.85 8.45 -5.83
C THR A 457 11.91 7.39 -6.00
N ASP A 458 13.16 7.71 -6.32
CA ASP A 458 14.28 6.77 -6.29
C ASP A 458 15.55 7.34 -5.61
N ASP A 459 16.66 6.61 -5.67
CA ASP A 459 17.98 7.12 -5.24
C ASP A 459 18.36 8.35 -6.08
N PHE A 460 18.93 9.38 -5.44
CA PHE A 460 19.18 10.67 -6.09
C PHE A 460 20.62 11.11 -5.91
N SER A 461 21.31 11.34 -7.02
CA SER A 461 22.65 11.91 -7.01
C SER A 461 22.80 12.99 -8.06
N LEU A 462 23.56 14.02 -7.71
CA LEU A 462 23.96 15.10 -8.60
C LEU A 462 25.45 15.35 -8.45
N LEU A 463 26.13 15.60 -9.55
CA LEU A 463 27.51 16.04 -9.60
C LEU A 463 27.61 17.23 -10.55
N SER A 464 28.26 18.29 -10.11
CA SER A 464 28.50 19.51 -10.89
C SER A 464 29.99 19.81 -10.95
N VAL A 465 30.46 20.18 -12.14
CA VAL A 465 31.83 20.59 -12.41
C VAL A 465 31.82 21.99 -13.01
N LYS A 466 32.46 22.93 -12.33
CA LYS A 466 32.65 24.31 -12.78
C LYS A 466 34.12 24.55 -13.08
N PHE A 467 34.38 25.11 -14.27
CA PHE A 467 35.72 25.47 -14.71
C PHE A 467 35.93 26.98 -14.63
N SER A 468 37.03 27.38 -14.01
CA SER A 468 37.52 28.76 -13.95
C SER A 468 38.89 28.79 -14.64
N PRO A 469 39.02 29.41 -15.83
CA PRO A 469 40.26 29.34 -16.58
C PRO A 469 41.40 30.05 -15.83
N PRO A 470 42.63 29.49 -15.87
CA PRO A 470 43.79 30.16 -15.31
C PRO A 470 44.02 31.51 -16.02
N ALA A 471 44.48 32.51 -15.27
CA ALA A 471 44.79 33.83 -15.81
C ALA A 471 45.78 33.72 -16.98
N LYS A 472 45.42 34.27 -18.14
CA LYS A 472 46.31 34.31 -19.30
C LYS A 472 47.48 35.26 -19.03
N ALA A 473 48.70 34.74 -19.02
CA ALA A 473 49.90 35.56 -18.99
C ALA A 473 50.04 36.34 -20.31
N ASN A 474 49.65 37.62 -20.28
CA ASN A 474 49.86 38.53 -21.40
C ASN A 474 51.31 39.03 -21.38
N HIS A 475 52.10 38.59 -22.35
CA HIS A 475 53.43 39.12 -22.59
C HIS A 475 53.38 40.07 -23.79
N PRO A 476 53.52 41.39 -23.58
CA PRO A 476 53.48 42.39 -24.66
C PRO A 476 54.47 42.09 -25.80
N SER A 477 55.65 41.55 -25.43
CA SER A 477 56.72 41.18 -26.37
C SER A 477 56.32 40.12 -27.39
N ILE A 478 55.37 39.22 -27.10
CA ILE A 478 54.95 38.19 -28.06
C ILE A 478 54.26 38.81 -29.28
N LYS A 479 53.47 39.86 -29.06
CA LYS A 479 52.77 40.54 -30.16
C LYS A 479 53.78 41.18 -31.12
N GLU A 480 54.81 41.79 -30.57
CA GLU A 480 55.93 42.38 -31.31
C GLU A 480 56.70 41.31 -32.10
N TYR A 481 57.08 40.19 -31.49
CA TYR A 481 57.71 39.07 -32.20
C TYR A 481 56.85 38.52 -33.36
N LEU A 482 55.52 38.44 -33.16
CA LEU A 482 54.60 37.99 -34.21
C LEU A 482 54.51 39.00 -35.37
N GLU A 483 54.54 40.29 -35.10
CA GLU A 483 54.55 41.35 -36.12
C GLU A 483 55.86 41.35 -36.91
N ILE A 484 57.01 41.33 -36.22
CA ILE A 484 58.34 41.22 -36.85
C ILE A 484 58.44 39.97 -37.72
N SER A 485 57.99 38.81 -37.22
CA SER A 485 58.01 37.57 -38.00
C SER A 485 57.16 37.66 -39.27
N LYS A 486 56.01 38.35 -39.24
CA LYS A 486 55.15 38.55 -40.43
C LYS A 486 55.83 39.45 -41.46
N GLU A 487 56.55 40.49 -41.03
CA GLU A 487 57.31 41.36 -41.94
C GLU A 487 58.47 40.61 -42.60
N LEU A 488 59.23 39.83 -41.83
CA LEU A 488 60.31 38.99 -42.36
C LEU A 488 59.79 37.97 -43.38
N LEU A 489 58.60 37.39 -43.14
CA LEU A 489 57.97 36.49 -44.11
C LEU A 489 57.49 37.19 -45.38
N LYS A 490 57.04 38.45 -45.30
CA LYS A 490 56.74 39.27 -46.49
C LYS A 490 58.01 39.58 -47.28
N GLY A 491 59.13 39.78 -46.59
CA GLY A 491 60.46 40.00 -47.17
C GLY A 491 61.16 38.74 -47.68
N ASN A 492 60.51 37.56 -47.66
CA ASN A 492 61.09 36.24 -47.98
C ASN A 492 62.29 35.82 -47.10
N ASP A 493 62.49 36.43 -45.92
CA ASP A 493 63.51 35.99 -44.95
C ASP A 493 62.95 34.89 -44.05
N TRP A 494 63.00 33.65 -44.55
CA TRP A 494 62.50 32.47 -43.85
C TRP A 494 63.30 32.12 -42.59
N LYS A 495 64.62 32.34 -42.59
CA LYS A 495 65.50 31.99 -41.46
C LYS A 495 65.38 33.00 -40.33
N GLY A 496 65.32 34.30 -40.65
CA GLY A 496 65.04 35.35 -39.68
C GLY A 496 63.67 35.16 -39.01
N ALA A 497 62.65 34.82 -39.80
CA ALA A 497 61.32 34.52 -39.28
C ALA A 497 61.30 33.30 -38.34
N GLU A 498 62.01 32.21 -38.68
CA GLU A 498 62.14 31.02 -37.83
C GLU A 498 62.79 31.36 -36.49
N LYS A 499 63.93 32.08 -36.52
CA LYS A 499 64.65 32.47 -35.31
C LYS A 499 63.78 33.32 -34.38
N THR A 500 63.10 34.32 -34.95
CA THR A 500 62.21 35.23 -34.21
C THR A 500 61.05 34.47 -33.55
N LEU A 501 60.42 33.55 -34.27
CA LEU A 501 59.33 32.74 -33.74
C LEU A 501 59.80 31.72 -32.68
N LEU A 502 61.00 31.15 -32.83
CA LEU A 502 61.58 30.27 -31.82
C LEU A 502 61.96 31.04 -30.53
N GLU A 503 62.43 32.28 -30.65
CA GLU A 503 62.62 33.17 -29.49
C GLU A 503 61.29 33.48 -28.80
N ALA A 504 60.25 33.81 -29.56
CA ALA A 504 58.90 34.00 -29.02
C ALA A 504 58.37 32.74 -28.31
N HIS A 505 58.65 31.55 -28.85
CA HIS A 505 58.26 30.28 -28.24
C HIS A 505 59.06 29.99 -26.95
N LYS A 506 60.30 30.46 -26.82
CA LYS A 506 61.05 30.39 -25.57
C LYS A 506 60.47 31.31 -24.49
N VAL A 507 60.01 32.50 -24.88
CA VAL A 507 59.38 33.46 -23.96
C VAL A 507 58.05 32.90 -23.43
N ASN A 508 57.24 32.31 -24.30
CA ASN A 508 56.01 31.61 -23.88
C ASN A 508 55.76 30.40 -24.76
N SER A 509 56.10 29.23 -24.23
CA SER A 509 55.95 27.94 -24.91
C SER A 509 54.50 27.51 -25.11
N LYS A 510 53.55 28.12 -24.38
CA LYS A 510 52.11 27.81 -24.41
C LYS A 510 51.30 28.76 -25.29
N ASN A 511 51.95 29.67 -26.04
CA ASN A 511 51.23 30.59 -26.91
C ASN A 511 50.80 29.93 -28.24
N SER A 512 49.50 29.68 -28.41
CA SER A 512 48.94 29.05 -29.62
C SER A 512 49.21 29.84 -30.90
N SER A 513 49.23 31.17 -30.86
CA SER A 513 49.47 32.00 -32.05
C SER A 513 50.90 31.84 -32.59
N VAL A 514 51.89 31.78 -31.69
CA VAL A 514 53.30 31.54 -32.07
C VAL A 514 53.46 30.16 -32.69
N ILE A 515 52.85 29.13 -32.09
CA ILE A 515 52.91 27.76 -32.61
C ILE A 515 52.22 27.66 -33.99
N LYS A 516 51.05 28.29 -34.18
CA LYS A 516 50.37 28.34 -35.48
C LYS A 516 51.24 29.00 -36.56
N SER A 517 51.95 30.08 -36.22
CA SER A 517 52.92 30.72 -37.12
C SER A 517 54.09 29.81 -37.47
N LEU A 518 54.65 29.07 -36.49
CA LEU A 518 55.72 28.09 -36.72
C LEU A 518 55.26 26.93 -37.60
N ILE A 519 54.06 26.38 -37.37
CA ILE A 519 53.46 25.34 -38.21
C ILE A 519 53.35 25.84 -39.66
N ASN A 520 52.79 27.04 -39.87
CA ASN A 520 52.64 27.61 -41.20
C ASN A 520 53.99 27.84 -41.89
N LEU A 521 55.02 28.26 -41.14
CA LEU A 521 56.38 28.42 -41.63
C LEU A 521 56.96 27.08 -42.10
N TYR A 522 56.93 26.05 -41.25
CA TYR A 522 57.49 24.73 -41.59
C TYR A 522 56.72 24.01 -42.70
N ARG A 523 55.40 24.22 -42.78
CA ARG A 523 54.58 23.77 -43.91
C ARG A 523 55.09 24.35 -45.23
N LYS A 524 55.37 25.66 -45.27
CA LYS A 524 55.92 26.33 -46.47
C LYS A 524 57.34 25.87 -46.81
N GLN A 525 58.15 25.54 -45.80
CA GLN A 525 59.50 24.98 -45.99
C GLN A 525 59.50 23.48 -46.33
N ASN A 526 58.32 22.84 -46.42
CA ASN A 526 58.17 21.39 -46.59
C ASN A 526 58.90 20.55 -45.52
N ASN A 527 59.08 21.10 -44.31
CA ASN A 527 59.70 20.38 -43.20
C ASN A 527 58.64 19.57 -42.44
N ILE A 528 58.44 18.34 -42.87
CA ILE A 528 57.35 17.47 -42.41
C ILE A 528 57.48 17.14 -40.92
N LEU A 529 58.68 16.76 -40.46
CA LEU A 529 58.91 16.32 -39.08
C LEU A 529 58.66 17.45 -38.08
N LYS A 530 59.26 18.64 -38.29
CA LYS A 530 59.00 19.81 -37.43
C LYS A 530 57.53 20.22 -37.48
N THR A 531 56.87 20.12 -38.64
CA THR A 531 55.44 20.40 -38.75
C THR A 531 54.63 19.45 -37.85
N ALA A 532 54.94 18.15 -37.85
CA ALA A 532 54.28 17.16 -37.00
C ALA A 532 54.46 17.47 -35.51
N GLU A 533 55.70 17.74 -35.07
CA GLU A 533 56.03 18.06 -33.68
C GLU A 533 55.29 19.31 -33.16
N PHE A 534 55.22 20.37 -33.96
CA PHE A 534 54.51 21.58 -33.56
C PHE A 534 52.98 21.43 -33.66
N CYS A 535 52.46 20.61 -34.57
CA CYS A 535 51.04 20.23 -34.60
C CYS A 535 50.66 19.46 -33.32
N GLU A 536 51.49 18.53 -32.86
CA GLU A 536 51.30 17.83 -31.58
C GLU A 536 51.33 18.80 -30.40
N LYS A 537 52.31 19.71 -30.33
CA LYS A 537 52.32 20.75 -29.29
C LYS A 537 51.06 21.60 -29.30
N LEU A 538 50.54 21.94 -30.47
CA LEU A 538 49.30 22.70 -30.58
C LEU A 538 48.09 21.87 -30.17
N SER A 539 48.03 20.57 -30.50
CA SER A 539 46.91 19.69 -30.15
C SER A 539 46.79 19.51 -28.64
N ILE A 540 47.91 19.56 -27.95
CA ILE A 540 47.98 19.61 -26.49
C ILE A 540 47.37 20.92 -25.94
N LEU A 541 47.52 22.06 -26.61
CA LEU A 541 46.97 23.35 -26.16
C LEU A 541 45.51 23.57 -26.58
N GLU A 542 45.12 23.02 -27.73
CA GLU A 542 43.78 23.11 -28.31
C GLU A 542 43.17 21.70 -28.47
N PRO A 543 43.00 20.94 -27.38
CA PRO A 543 42.58 19.53 -27.45
C PRO A 543 41.18 19.34 -28.03
N TRP A 544 40.35 20.38 -28.07
CA TRP A 544 39.00 20.36 -28.66
C TRP A 544 38.99 20.33 -30.19
N SER A 545 40.12 20.55 -30.87
CA SER A 545 40.16 20.63 -32.34
C SER A 545 40.37 19.26 -33.00
N ASP A 546 39.29 18.72 -33.56
CA ASP A 546 39.31 17.48 -34.34
C ASP A 546 40.19 17.58 -35.59
N ASP A 547 40.16 18.74 -36.28
CA ASP A 547 41.01 19.00 -37.45
C ASP A 547 42.50 18.96 -37.09
N LEU A 548 42.86 19.47 -35.91
CA LEU A 548 44.25 19.49 -35.47
C LEU A 548 44.76 18.08 -35.10
N LEU A 549 43.90 17.23 -34.55
CA LEU A 549 44.22 15.81 -34.35
C LEU A 549 44.46 15.11 -35.69
N PHE A 550 43.60 15.37 -36.68
CA PHE A 550 43.76 14.83 -38.03
C PHE A 550 45.05 15.33 -38.70
N ASP A 551 45.31 16.64 -38.64
CA ASP A 551 46.54 17.24 -39.18
C ASP A 551 47.78 16.64 -38.53
N THR A 552 47.80 16.52 -37.20
CA THR A 552 48.91 15.89 -36.46
C THR A 552 49.13 14.45 -36.96
N SER A 553 48.06 13.66 -37.07
CA SER A 553 48.13 12.30 -37.62
C SER A 553 48.66 12.26 -39.06
N LEU A 554 48.21 13.18 -39.92
CA LEU A 554 48.62 13.27 -41.31
C LEU A 554 50.10 13.61 -41.48
N TYR A 555 50.62 14.58 -40.72
CA TYR A 555 52.03 14.95 -40.80
C TYR A 555 52.94 13.86 -40.22
N TYR A 556 52.50 13.15 -39.16
CA TYR A 556 53.24 11.99 -38.69
C TYR A 556 53.27 10.84 -39.71
N TYR A 557 52.14 10.57 -40.39
CA TYR A 557 52.11 9.62 -41.50
C TYR A 557 53.08 10.02 -42.62
N LYS A 558 53.06 11.29 -43.05
CA LYS A 558 54.00 11.81 -44.06
C LYS A 558 55.47 11.74 -43.63
N SER A 559 55.75 11.82 -42.32
CA SER A 559 57.10 11.68 -41.78
C SER A 559 57.59 10.23 -41.70
N GLY A 560 56.72 9.25 -41.99
CA GLY A 560 57.00 7.82 -41.82
C GLY A 560 56.77 7.27 -40.41
N ASN A 561 56.39 8.12 -39.44
CA ASN A 561 56.07 7.70 -38.08
C ASN A 561 54.61 7.21 -37.98
N PHE A 562 54.37 6.00 -38.46
CA PHE A 562 53.03 5.41 -38.49
C PHE A 562 52.44 5.17 -37.09
N GLU A 563 53.26 4.86 -36.08
CA GLU A 563 52.76 4.60 -34.72
C GLU A 563 52.15 5.86 -34.09
N ARG A 564 52.86 7.00 -34.15
CA ARG A 564 52.32 8.29 -33.69
C ARG A 564 51.12 8.72 -34.52
N SER A 565 51.15 8.49 -35.83
CA SER A 565 50.01 8.77 -36.69
C SER A 565 48.74 8.02 -36.27
N ILE A 566 48.87 6.70 -36.00
CA ILE A 566 47.77 5.85 -35.53
C ILE A 566 47.27 6.29 -34.16
N ASP A 567 48.15 6.71 -33.25
CA ASP A 567 47.75 7.17 -31.92
C ASP A 567 46.82 8.40 -31.99
N PHE A 568 47.23 9.45 -32.70
CA PHE A 568 46.39 10.64 -32.89
C PHE A 568 45.10 10.35 -33.67
N LEU A 569 45.15 9.43 -34.64
CA LEU A 569 43.97 9.01 -35.37
C LEU A 569 43.00 8.22 -34.50
N GLU A 570 43.49 7.44 -33.53
CA GLU A 570 42.67 6.69 -32.57
C GLU A 570 41.94 7.65 -31.66
N ARG A 571 42.63 8.69 -31.15
CA ARG A 571 42.01 9.76 -30.34
C ARG A 571 40.82 10.37 -31.08
N LEU A 572 41.01 10.69 -32.36
CA LEU A 572 39.96 11.26 -33.21
C LEU A 572 38.83 10.25 -33.50
N ARG A 573 39.17 8.98 -33.78
CA ARG A 573 38.18 7.92 -34.02
C ARG A 573 37.29 7.67 -32.80
N LEU A 574 37.83 7.80 -31.59
CA LEU A 574 37.05 7.66 -30.36
C LEU A 574 36.03 8.78 -30.19
N ARG A 575 36.32 9.99 -30.69
CA ARG A 575 35.38 11.12 -30.68
C ARG A 575 34.40 11.12 -31.84
N ARG A 576 34.82 10.58 -32.99
CA ARG A 576 34.09 10.56 -34.26
C ARG A 576 34.08 9.16 -34.87
N PRO A 577 33.42 8.17 -34.24
CA PRO A 577 33.51 6.77 -34.65
C PRO A 577 32.89 6.48 -36.02
N THR A 578 31.95 7.31 -36.47
CA THR A 578 31.25 7.19 -37.76
C THR A 578 31.93 7.96 -38.90
N SER A 579 33.04 8.68 -38.62
CA SER A 579 33.70 9.49 -39.64
C SER A 579 34.40 8.63 -40.68
N VAL A 580 33.85 8.59 -41.89
CA VAL A 580 34.42 7.86 -43.03
C VAL A 580 35.80 8.41 -43.43
N ARG A 581 36.02 9.73 -43.28
CA ARG A 581 37.34 10.35 -43.48
C ARG A 581 38.41 9.71 -42.57
N VAL A 582 38.10 9.49 -41.30
CA VAL A 582 39.01 8.88 -40.31
C VAL A 582 39.22 7.40 -40.60
N LEU A 583 38.14 6.66 -40.89
CA LEU A 583 38.21 5.23 -41.21
C LEU A 583 39.02 4.96 -42.49
N ASN A 584 38.82 5.78 -43.53
CA ASN A 584 39.60 5.69 -44.76
C ASN A 584 41.08 5.96 -44.52
N PHE A 585 41.42 6.92 -43.67
CA PHE A 585 42.82 7.21 -43.35
C PHE A 585 43.46 6.08 -42.54
N TYR A 586 42.69 5.43 -41.67
CA TYR A 586 43.12 4.19 -41.00
C TYR A 586 43.47 3.08 -42.00
N THR A 587 42.58 2.86 -42.98
CA THR A 587 42.80 1.88 -44.05
C THR A 587 44.09 2.19 -44.81
N GLU A 588 44.31 3.45 -45.18
CA GLU A 588 45.52 3.90 -45.89
C GLU A 588 46.80 3.61 -45.08
N ILE A 589 46.83 3.96 -43.79
CA ILE A 589 47.99 3.67 -42.93
C ILE A 589 48.27 2.16 -42.85
N TYR A 590 47.23 1.32 -42.68
CA TYR A 590 47.41 -0.13 -42.58
C TYR A 590 47.80 -0.80 -43.90
N ILE A 591 47.37 -0.27 -45.06
CA ILE A 591 47.89 -0.69 -46.38
C ILE A 591 49.39 -0.42 -46.45
N HIS A 592 49.84 0.78 -46.06
CA HIS A 592 51.28 1.12 -46.05
C HIS A 592 52.10 0.26 -45.10
N LYS A 593 51.51 -0.18 -43.98
CA LYS A 593 52.13 -1.14 -43.05
C LYS A 593 52.01 -2.61 -43.50
N GLN A 594 51.45 -2.88 -44.67
CA GLN A 594 51.20 -4.23 -45.20
C GLN A 594 50.34 -5.12 -44.28
N ASN A 595 49.50 -4.51 -43.44
CA ASN A 595 48.55 -5.23 -42.58
C ASN A 595 47.16 -5.20 -43.21
N PHE A 596 47.01 -5.97 -44.29
CA PHE A 596 45.80 -6.00 -45.11
C PHE A 596 44.55 -6.47 -44.35
N ARG A 597 44.69 -7.34 -43.35
CA ARG A 597 43.58 -7.77 -42.49
C ARG A 597 42.98 -6.61 -41.70
N MET A 598 43.83 -5.78 -41.08
CA MET A 598 43.36 -4.59 -40.35
C MET A 598 42.86 -3.51 -41.31
N ALA A 599 43.51 -3.33 -42.46
CA ALA A 599 43.04 -2.43 -43.50
C ALA A 599 41.62 -2.76 -43.96
N LEU A 600 41.35 -4.05 -44.23
CA LEU A 600 40.03 -4.55 -44.63
C LEU A 600 38.97 -4.32 -43.53
N LYS A 601 39.34 -4.54 -42.26
CA LYS A 601 38.44 -4.32 -41.12
C LYS A 601 37.95 -2.88 -41.05
N PHE A 602 38.84 -1.89 -41.19
CA PHE A 602 38.45 -0.48 -41.18
C PHE A 602 37.76 -0.05 -42.47
N ASN A 603 38.16 -0.61 -43.61
CA ASN A 603 37.53 -0.34 -44.91
C ASN A 603 36.06 -0.81 -44.93
N ASN A 604 35.80 -2.03 -44.45
CA ASN A 604 34.43 -2.55 -44.31
C ASN A 604 33.58 -1.69 -43.36
N LYS A 605 34.19 -1.13 -42.30
CA LYS A 605 33.48 -0.17 -41.44
C LYS A 605 33.16 1.13 -42.18
N ALA A 606 34.10 1.66 -42.96
CA ALA A 606 33.88 2.86 -43.77
C ALA A 606 32.71 2.65 -44.76
N LEU A 607 32.73 1.54 -45.49
CA LEU A 607 31.67 1.16 -46.44
C LEU A 607 30.34 0.82 -45.76
N LYS A 608 30.35 0.39 -44.50
CA LYS A 608 29.11 0.21 -43.72
C LYS A 608 28.39 1.54 -43.47
N TYR A 609 29.15 2.62 -43.24
CA TYR A 609 28.57 3.95 -43.00
C TYR A 609 28.30 4.71 -44.30
N GLU A 610 29.19 4.63 -45.29
CA GLU A 610 29.01 5.20 -46.64
C GLU A 610 29.33 4.15 -47.71
N PRO A 611 28.33 3.35 -48.15
CA PRO A 611 28.53 2.27 -49.13
C PRO A 611 29.05 2.74 -50.49
N GLU A 612 28.73 3.98 -50.88
CA GLU A 612 29.08 4.56 -52.19
C GLU A 612 30.39 5.37 -52.15
N ASN A 613 31.15 5.31 -51.06
CA ASN A 613 32.39 6.10 -50.95
C ASN A 613 33.46 5.61 -51.93
N GLU A 614 33.73 6.38 -52.98
CA GLU A 614 34.68 6.00 -54.06
C GLU A 614 36.07 5.65 -53.53
N LYS A 615 36.59 6.42 -52.56
CA LYS A 615 37.93 6.18 -52.00
C LYS A 615 37.97 4.84 -51.29
N ALA A 616 36.95 4.53 -50.49
CA ALA A 616 36.83 3.27 -49.78
C ALA A 616 36.70 2.07 -50.74
N LEU A 617 35.89 2.19 -51.80
CA LEU A 617 35.74 1.15 -52.82
C LEU A 617 37.06 0.87 -53.56
N LYS A 618 37.79 1.91 -53.98
CA LYS A 618 39.11 1.75 -54.63
C LYS A 618 40.12 1.05 -53.70
N MET A 619 40.17 1.44 -52.43
CA MET A 619 41.05 0.79 -51.45
C MET A 619 40.65 -0.67 -51.21
N LYS A 620 39.35 -0.99 -51.24
CA LYS A 620 38.87 -2.37 -51.07
C LYS A 620 39.42 -3.31 -52.13
N THR A 621 39.35 -2.91 -53.40
CA THR A 621 39.88 -3.69 -54.52
C THR A 621 41.38 -3.95 -54.38
N ILE A 622 42.14 -2.94 -53.92
CA ILE A 622 43.59 -3.08 -53.67
C ILE A 622 43.84 -4.10 -52.54
N ILE A 623 43.09 -4.01 -51.44
CA ILE A 623 43.26 -4.89 -50.28
C ILE A 623 42.89 -6.33 -50.61
N GLU A 624 41.80 -6.55 -51.35
CA GLU A 624 41.33 -7.88 -51.73
C GLU A 624 42.30 -8.57 -52.70
N GLY A 625 42.83 -7.84 -53.70
CA GLY A 625 43.86 -8.39 -54.60
C GLY A 625 45.12 -8.84 -53.88
N GLU A 626 45.64 -8.02 -52.95
CA GLU A 626 46.82 -8.38 -52.15
C GLU A 626 46.56 -9.55 -51.18
N LEU A 627 45.33 -9.69 -50.67
CA LEU A 627 44.96 -10.82 -49.81
C LEU A 627 44.82 -12.14 -50.59
N GLU A 628 44.37 -12.08 -51.84
CA GLU A 628 44.33 -13.25 -52.74
C GLU A 628 45.74 -13.70 -53.15
N ASP A 629 46.66 -12.76 -53.40
CA ASP A 629 48.07 -13.08 -53.71
C ASP A 629 48.85 -13.68 -52.52
N LEU A 630 48.36 -13.48 -51.30
CA LEU A 630 48.95 -14.00 -50.05
C LEU A 630 48.36 -15.35 -49.59
N SER A 631 47.26 -15.80 -50.21
CA SER A 631 46.57 -17.08 -49.92
C SER A 631 47.00 -18.19 -50.85
#